data_AF-A0A816VI05-F1
#
_entry.id   AF-A0A816VI05-F1
#
_cell.length_a   1.000
_cell.length_b   1.000
_cell.length_c   1.000
_cell.angle_alpha   90.00
_cell.angle_beta   90.00
_cell.angle_gamma   90.00
#
_symmetry.space_group_name_H-M   'P 1'
#
loop_
_entity.id
_entity.type
_entity.pdbx_description
1 polymer ?
#
loop_
_entity_poly.entity_id
_entity_poly.type
_entity_poly.pdbx_seq_one_letter_code
_entity_poly.pdbx_strand_id
1 'polypeptide(L)'
;LVQQLIPDAIQRYKQELKQKDIKITIDDKNFIADDSAGSIELYAMGGKIKVSNTNDARFSMISNQILPETREKLFGINQNRKYHD
;
A
#
# COMPACT_ATOMS: atom_id res chain seq x y z
N LEU A 1 -4.46 9.13 -16.88
CA LEU A 1 -4.49 7.71 -16.46
C LEU A 1 -5.35 7.49 -15.20
N VAL A 2 -5.00 8.05 -14.03
CA VAL A 2 -5.79 7.83 -12.80
C VAL A 2 -7.25 8.31 -12.93
N GLN A 3 -7.48 9.48 -13.53
CA GLN A 3 -8.83 10.00 -13.82
C GLN A 3 -9.70 9.03 -14.64
N GLN A 4 -9.10 8.27 -15.57
CA GLN A 4 -9.82 7.35 -16.45
C GLN A 4 -10.18 6.04 -15.75
N LEU A 5 -9.45 5.66 -14.69
CA LEU A 5 -9.67 4.41 -13.95
C LEU A 5 -10.68 4.56 -12.80
N ILE A 6 -11.04 5.79 -12.43
CA ILE A 6 -11.99 6.07 -11.34
C ILE A 6 -13.38 5.45 -11.60
N PRO A 7 -14.00 5.58 -12.79
CA PRO A 7 -15.32 5.02 -13.04
C PRO A 7 -15.37 3.50 -12.87
N ASP A 8 -14.36 2.80 -13.40
CA ASP A 8 -14.23 1.34 -13.30
C ASP A 8 -14.03 0.89 -11.85
N ALA A 9 -13.18 1.61 -11.10
CA ALA A 9 -12.96 1.34 -9.68
C ALA A 9 -14.25 1.53 -8.86
N ILE A 10 -15.05 2.56 -9.17
CA ILE A 10 -16.33 2.81 -8.52
C ILE A 10 -17.33 1.69 -8.84
N GLN A 11 -17.39 1.24 -10.09
CA GLN A 11 -18.26 0.16 -10.50
C GLN A 11 -17.91 -1.15 -9.77
N ARG A 12 -16.62 -1.49 -9.71
CA ARG A 12 -16.14 -2.68 -9.02
C ARG A 12 -16.43 -2.63 -7.52
N TYR A 13 -16.18 -1.49 -6.88
CA TYR A 13 -16.51 -1.27 -5.47
C TYR A 13 -18.01 -1.50 -5.19
N LYS A 14 -18.89 -0.94 -6.03
CA LYS A 14 -20.34 -1.12 -5.91
C LYS A 14 -20.78 -2.58 -6.07
N GLN A 15 -20.17 -3.31 -7.01
CA GLN A 15 -20.48 -4.71 -7.26
C GLN A 15 -20.06 -5.61 -6.09
N GLU A 16 -18.84 -5.44 -5.58
CA GLU A 16 -18.29 -6.31 -4.53
C GLU A 16 -18.89 -6.03 -3.15
N LEU A 17 -19.12 -4.76 -2.79
CA LEU A 17 -19.55 -4.38 -1.44
C LEU A 17 -21.05 -4.13 -1.31
N LYS A 18 -21.81 -4.23 -2.41
CA LYS A 18 -23.28 -4.10 -2.48
C LYS A 18 -23.88 -2.83 -1.82
N GLN A 19 -23.08 -1.82 -1.45
CA GLN A 19 -23.53 -0.57 -0.83
C GLN A 19 -22.59 0.63 -1.04
N LYS A 20 -23.20 1.82 -0.93
CA LYS A 20 -22.71 3.22 -0.95
C LYS A 20 -22.14 3.76 -2.27
N ASP A 21 -22.70 4.91 -2.67
CA ASP A 21 -22.07 5.83 -3.61
C ASP A 21 -20.81 6.42 -2.98
N ILE A 22 -19.69 6.23 -3.67
CA ILE A 22 -18.39 6.79 -3.29
C ILE A 22 -18.06 7.96 -4.21
N LYS A 23 -17.67 9.08 -3.61
CA LYS A 23 -17.17 10.24 -4.34
C LYS A 23 -15.65 10.23 -4.24
N ILE A 24 -14.99 9.96 -5.37
CA ILE A 24 -13.54 10.03 -5.49
C ILE A 24 -13.19 11.37 -6.13
N THR A 25 -12.30 12.12 -5.50
CA THR A 25 -11.74 13.36 -6.04
C THR A 25 -10.23 13.24 -6.08
N ILE A 26 -9.61 13.72 -7.15
CA ILE A 26 -8.17 13.83 -7.25
C ILE A 26 -7.77 15.21 -6.71
N ASP A 27 -6.70 15.24 -5.93
CA ASP A 27 -6.09 16.49 -5.49
C ASP A 27 -5.10 16.95 -6.57
N ASP A 28 -5.40 18.07 -7.22
CA ASP A 28 -4.54 18.68 -8.25
C ASP A 28 -3.58 19.73 -7.65
N LYS A 29 -3.52 19.88 -6.32
CA LYS A 29 -2.69 20.87 -5.63
C LYS A 29 -1.58 20.23 -4.81
N ASN A 30 -1.85 19.10 -4.16
CA ASN A 30 -0.86 18.38 -3.36
C ASN A 30 -0.45 17.10 -4.09
N PHE A 31 0.63 17.21 -4.86
CA PHE A 31 1.24 16.05 -5.50
C PHE A 31 2.18 15.33 -4.53
N ILE A 32 2.35 14.02 -4.75
CA ILE A 32 3.39 13.24 -4.06
C ILE A 32 4.75 13.77 -4.54
N ALA A 33 5.76 13.76 -3.67
CA ALA A 33 7.10 14.20 -4.01
C ALA A 33 7.64 13.51 -5.28
N ASP A 34 8.34 14.28 -6.13
CA ASP A 34 8.90 13.79 -7.40
C ASP A 34 9.97 12.69 -7.21
N ASP A 35 10.50 12.52 -5.99
CA ASP A 35 11.46 11.45 -5.67
C ASP A 35 10.81 10.08 -5.45
N SER A 36 9.51 10.05 -5.19
CA SER A 36 8.77 8.81 -5.00
C SER A 36 8.65 8.12 -6.35
N ALA A 37 8.93 6.82 -6.40
CA ALA A 37 8.98 5.99 -7.63
C ALA A 37 7.61 5.77 -8.34
N GLY A 38 6.71 6.75 -8.27
CA GLY A 38 5.34 6.75 -8.82
C GLY A 38 4.41 5.83 -8.04
N SER A 39 3.26 6.32 -7.56
CA SER A 39 2.22 5.56 -6.85
C SER A 39 1.02 6.45 -6.48
N ILE A 40 0.07 5.94 -5.68
CA ILE A 40 -1.13 6.66 -5.22
C ILE A 40 -1.18 6.67 -3.69
N GLU A 41 -1.53 7.81 -3.12
CA GLU A 41 -1.96 7.93 -1.73
C GLU A 41 -3.46 8.24 -1.67
N LEU A 42 -4.18 7.54 -0.80
CA LEU A 42 -5.61 7.69 -0.61
C LEU A 42 -5.89 8.32 0.75
N TYR A 43 -6.71 9.36 0.76
CA TYR A 43 -7.13 10.06 1.96
C TYR A 43 -8.64 9.91 2.16
N ALA A 44 -9.05 9.53 3.37
CA ALA A 44 -10.45 9.39 3.77
C ALA A 44 -10.73 10.13 5.08
N MET A 45 -12.02 10.36 5.36
CA MET A 45 -12.49 11.07 6.56
C MET A 45 -11.87 12.46 6.76
N GLY A 46 -11.72 13.23 5.68
CA GLY A 46 -11.12 14.56 5.74
C GLY A 46 -9.61 14.55 6.07
N GLY A 47 -8.90 13.49 5.67
CA GLY A 47 -7.45 13.35 5.88
C GLY A 47 -7.06 12.59 7.16
N LYS A 48 -8.03 12.15 7.98
CA LYS A 48 -7.75 11.37 9.19
C LYS A 48 -7.24 9.96 8.90
N ILE A 49 -7.69 9.37 7.81
CA ILE A 49 -7.23 8.05 7.36
C ILE A 49 -6.39 8.27 6.11
N LYS A 50 -5.11 7.87 6.20
CA LYS A 50 -4.19 7.83 5.06
C LYS A 50 -3.87 6.38 4.73
N VAL A 51 -4.08 6.02 3.47
CA VAL A 51 -3.66 4.73 2.90
C VAL A 51 -2.60 5.03 1.84
N SER A 52 -1.33 4.87 2.22
CA SER A 52 -0.20 5.02 1.30
C SER A 52 0.01 3.70 0.56
N ASN A 53 -0.28 3.67 -0.73
CA ASN A 53 0.06 2.54 -1.60
C ASN A 53 1.32 2.86 -2.43
N THR A 54 2.29 3.53 -1.81
CA THR A 54 3.58 3.84 -2.42
C THR A 54 4.43 2.59 -2.56
N ASN A 55 5.18 2.49 -3.66
CA ASN A 55 6.12 1.39 -3.89
C ASN A 55 7.09 1.22 -2.71
N ASP A 56 7.59 2.32 -2.15
CA ASP A 56 8.47 2.28 -0.99
C ASP A 56 7.78 1.72 0.26
N ALA A 57 6.51 2.07 0.50
CA ALA A 57 5.77 1.52 1.63
C ALA A 57 5.55 0.01 1.45
N ARG A 58 5.23 -0.44 0.23
CA ARG A 58 5.11 -1.86 -0.09
C ARG A 58 6.43 -2.60 0.09
N PHE A 59 7.53 -2.03 -0.42
CA PHE A 59 8.86 -2.62 -0.30
C PHE A 59 9.30 -2.72 1.15
N SER A 60 9.08 -1.67 1.94
CA SER A 60 9.38 -1.67 3.38
C SER A 60 8.58 -2.73 4.13
N MET A 61 7.27 -2.86 3.86
CA MET A 61 6.44 -3.91 4.45
C MET A 61 6.94 -5.32 4.11
N ILE A 62 7.26 -5.56 2.84
CA ILE A 62 7.77 -6.85 2.37
C ILE A 62 9.16 -7.13 2.95
N SER A 63 10.03 -6.13 2.97
CA SER A 63 11.37 -6.23 3.52
C SER A 63 11.31 -6.68 4.98
N ASN A 64 10.46 -6.08 5.80
CA ASN A 64 10.29 -6.47 7.20
C ASN A 64 9.85 -7.94 7.37
N GLN A 65 9.03 -8.47 6.46
CA GLN A 65 8.61 -9.87 6.48
C GLN A 65 9.71 -10.83 6.02
N ILE A 66 10.49 -10.43 5.01
CA ILE A 66 11.50 -11.27 4.35
C ILE A 66 12.88 -11.20 5.06
N LEU A 67 13.12 -10.17 5.87
CA LEU A 67 14.38 -9.96 6.60
C LEU A 67 14.83 -11.17 7.43
N PRO A 68 13.95 -11.84 8.21
CA PRO A 68 14.33 -13.04 8.98
C PRO A 68 14.85 -14.16 8.08
N GLU A 69 14.14 -14.48 7.01
CA GLU A 69 14.52 -15.53 6.05
C GLU A 69 15.82 -15.19 5.31
N THR A 70 15.98 -13.92 4.93
CA THR A 70 17.17 -13.45 4.23
C THR A 70 18.39 -13.54 5.14
N ARG A 71 18.25 -13.16 6.41
CA ARG A 71 19.32 -13.30 7.41
C ARG A 71 19.73 -14.75 7.59
N GLU A 72 18.77 -15.66 7.70
CA GLU A 72 19.04 -17.09 7.86
C GLU A 72 19.75 -17.69 6.63
N LYS A 73 19.33 -17.33 5.42
CA LYS A 73 19.98 -17.78 4.18
C LYS A 73 21.40 -17.23 4.01
N LEU A 74 21.64 -15.98 4.41
CA LEU A 74 22.94 -15.33 4.25
C LEU A 74 23.94 -15.73 5.34
N PHE A 75 23.49 -15.84 6.58
CA PHE A 75 24.36 -16.01 7.75
C PHE A 75 24.19 -17.36 8.45
N GLY A 76 23.32 -18.22 7.93
CA GLY A 76 22.98 -19.50 8.53
C GLY A 76 21.97 -19.41 9.66
N ILE A 77 21.51 -20.58 10.11
CA ILE A 77 20.55 -20.73 11.19
C ILE A 77 21.22 -20.39 12.53
N ASN A 78 20.52 -19.63 13.36
CA ASN A 78 20.95 -19.41 14.73
C ASN A 78 20.77 -20.71 15.54
N GLN A 79 21.87 -21.39 15.85
CA GLN A 79 21.88 -22.65 16.62
C GLN A 79 21.28 -22.53 18.03
N ASN A 80 21.21 -21.32 18.59
CA ASN A 80 20.62 -21.06 19.91
C ASN A 80 19.11 -20.78 19.85
N ARG A 81 18.51 -20.62 18.66
CA ARG A 81 17.06 -20.42 18.53
C ARG A 81 16.36 -21.77 18.66
N LYS A 82 15.73 -22.01 19.82
CA LYS A 82 15.03 -23.27 20.13
C LYS A 82 13.57 -23.32 19.68
N TYR A 83 12.94 -22.16 19.47
CA TYR A 83 11.52 -22.02 19.16
C TYR A 83 11.32 -21.05 18.00
N HIS A 84 10.40 -21.39 17.10
CA HIS A 84 10.14 -20.67 15.85
C HIS A 84 8.75 -20.02 15.81
N ASP A 85 8.01 -20.22 16.88
CA ASP A 85 6.66 -19.74 17.21
C ASP A 85 6.62 -18.23 17.54
#